data_AF-A0A2G6P6Q2-F1
#
_entry.id   AF-A0A2G6P6Q2-F1
#
_cell.length_a   1.000
_cell.length_b   1.000
_cell.length_c   1.000
_cell.angle_alpha   90.00
_cell.angle_beta   90.00
_cell.angle_gamma   90.00
#
_symmetry.space_group_name_H-M   'P 1'
#
loop_
_entity.id
_entity.type
_entity.pdbx_description
1 polymer ?
#
loop_
_entity_poly.entity_id
_entity_poly.type
_entity_poly.pdbx_seq_one_letter_code
_entity_poly.pdbx_strand_id
1 'polypeptide(L)' 'MKKITIFAQAKAPYNNRGERIVRHADNSIFLGSGNQTILNIQQTGDRYAATFNVTLDLS' A
#
# COMPACT_ATOMS: atom_id res chain seq x y z
N MET A 1 -11.13 7.73 0.02
CA MET A 1 -10.11 6.77 0.50
C MET A 1 -9.04 7.52 1.27
N LYS A 2 -8.86 7.26 2.58
CA LYS A 2 -7.75 7.86 3.35
C LYS A 2 -6.44 7.29 2.82
N LYS A 3 -5.44 8.14 2.53
CA LYS A 3 -4.12 7.73 2.02
C LYS A 3 -3.32 7.07 3.15
N ILE A 4 -3.50 5.76 3.37
CA ILE A 4 -2.92 5.02 4.51
C ILE A 4 -1.39 5.12 4.56
N THR A 5 -0.72 5.19 3.41
CA THR A 5 0.72 5.42 3.33
C THR A 5 1.16 6.69 4.08
N ILE A 6 0.39 7.78 3.99
CA ILE A 6 0.73 9.04 4.69
C ILE A 6 0.62 8.84 6.21
N PHE A 7 -0.41 8.15 6.67
CA PHE A 7 -0.60 7.86 8.10
C PHE A 7 0.47 6.94 8.66
N ALA A 8 0.89 5.92 7.91
CA ALA A 8 1.95 5.01 8.33
C ALA A 8 3.31 5.72 8.40
N GLN A 9 3.63 6.53 7.37
CA GLN A 9 4.89 7.28 7.29
C GLN A 9 5.00 8.38 8.36
N ALA A 10 3.89 8.89 8.90
CA ALA A 10 3.92 9.87 9.99
C ALA A 10 4.23 9.25 11.37
N LYS A 11 4.26 7.92 11.50
CA LYS A 11 4.45 7.21 12.77
C LYS A 11 5.78 6.45 12.80
N ALA A 12 6.34 6.27 14.00
CA ALA A 12 7.49 5.40 14.19
C ALA A 12 7.15 3.94 13.84
N PRO A 13 8.11 3.16 13.30
CA PRO A 13 9.50 3.53 13.00
C PRO A 13 9.69 4.23 11.64
N TYR A 14 8.63 4.40 10.85
CA TYR A 14 8.72 4.87 9.46
C TYR A 14 9.02 6.35 9.33
N ASN A 15 8.53 7.18 10.26
CA ASN A 15 8.82 8.62 10.29
C ASN A 15 10.29 8.97 10.54
N ASN A 16 11.10 8.01 10.98
CA ASN A 16 12.53 8.17 11.25
C ASN A 16 13.40 7.56 10.15
N ARG A 17 12.81 6.96 9.11
CA ARG A 17 13.56 6.45 7.96
C ARG A 17 13.84 7.61 7.01
N GLY A 18 15.11 7.87 6.73
CA GLY A 18 15.56 8.91 5.78
C GLY A 18 15.41 8.53 4.31
N GLU A 19 14.80 7.37 4.02
CA GLU A 19 14.59 6.86 2.67
C GLU A 19 13.55 7.69 1.92
N ARG A 20 13.81 7.99 0.64
CA ARG A 20 12.85 8.72 -0.19
C ARG A 20 11.59 7.87 -0.41
N ILE A 21 10.43 8.42 -0.06
CA ILE A 21 9.14 7.79 -0.37
C ILE A 21 8.89 7.86 -1.87
N VAL A 22 8.80 6.70 -2.53
CA VAL A 22 8.40 6.59 -3.94
C VAL A 22 6.87 6.45 -4.01
N ARG A 23 6.21 7.31 -4.78
CA ARG A 23 4.76 7.19 -4.99
C ARG A 23 4.47 6.11 -6.01
N HIS A 24 3.28 5.52 -5.93
CA HIS A 24 2.80 4.56 -6.94
C HIS A 24 2.86 5.13 -8.37
N ALA A 25 2.56 6.41 -8.56
CA ALA A 25 2.66 7.09 -9.85
C ALA A 25 4.11 7.16 -10.41
N ASP A 26 5.12 7.04 -9.54
CA ASP A 26 6.53 7.15 -9.89
C ASP A 26 7.21 5.77 -9.94
N ASN A 27 6.46 4.67 -9.77
CA ASN A 27 6.97 3.30 -9.73
C ASN A 27 6.61 2.55 -11.03
N SER A 28 7.60 2.19 -11.83
CA SER A 28 7.41 1.52 -13.13
C SER A 28 6.67 0.18 -13.04
N ILE A 29 6.82 -0.57 -11.95
CA ILE A 29 6.08 -1.82 -11.72
C ILE A 29 4.61 -1.53 -11.47
N PHE A 30 4.31 -0.47 -10.72
CA PHE A 30 2.93 -0.07 -10.44
C PHE A 30 2.20 0.46 -11.68
N LEU A 31 2.90 1.18 -12.56
CA LEU A 31 2.30 1.77 -13.76
C LEU A 31 1.71 0.74 -14.74
N GLY A 32 2.26 -0.48 -14.78
CA GLY A 32 1.80 -1.52 -15.70
C GLY A 32 0.43 -2.12 -15.36
N SER A 33 0.13 -2.31 -14.06
CA SER A 33 -1.13 -2.95 -13.61
C SER A 33 -1.42 -2.77 -12.12
N GLY A 34 -0.62 -2.00 -11.39
CA GLY A 34 -0.65 -1.92 -9.93
C GLY A 34 -1.96 -1.39 -9.35
N ASN A 35 -2.78 -0.67 -10.13
CA ASN A 35 -4.11 -0.26 -9.70
C ASN A 35 -5.04 -1.45 -9.39
N GLN A 36 -4.81 -2.61 -10.02
CA GLN A 36 -5.58 -3.84 -9.78
C GLN A 36 -5.15 -4.55 -8.50
N THR A 37 -3.99 -4.20 -7.94
CA THR A 37 -3.38 -4.86 -6.77
C THR A 37 -3.32 -3.99 -5.53
N ILE A 38 -4.01 -2.84 -5.53
CA ILE A 38 -4.12 -1.99 -4.34
C ILE A 38 -4.94 -2.71 -3.26
N LEU A 39 -4.34 -2.87 -2.08
CA LEU A 39 -5.02 -3.38 -0.90
C LEU A 39 -6.04 -2.37 -0.36
N ASN A 40 -7.30 -2.79 -0.22
CA ASN A 40 -8.32 -2.03 0.49
C ASN A 40 -8.18 -2.24 2.01
N ILE A 41 -7.29 -1.48 2.63
CA ILE A 41 -6.96 -1.61 4.05
C ILE A 41 -8.05 -0.95 4.92
N GLN A 42 -8.50 -1.67 5.93
CA GLN A 42 -9.43 -1.23 6.96
C GLN A 42 -8.71 -1.16 8.32
N GLN A 43 -8.96 -0.08 9.07
CA GLN A 43 -8.45 0.03 10.44
C GLN A 43 -9.39 -0.70 11.39
N THR A 44 -8.84 -1.59 12.23
CA THR A 44 -9.57 -2.39 13.22
C THR A 44 -8.92 -2.20 14.59
N GLY A 45 -9.48 -1.29 15.40
CA GLY A 45 -8.84 -0.82 16.63
C GLY A 45 -7.47 -0.18 16.32
N ASP A 46 -6.43 -0.68 17.00
CA ASP A 46 -5.04 -0.23 16.81
C ASP A 46 -4.30 -0.95 15.67
N ARG A 47 -5.00 -1.83 14.93
CA ARG A 47 -4.42 -2.62 13.84
C ARG A 47 -5.02 -2.25 12.49
N TYR A 48 -4.41 -2.78 11.44
CA TYR A 48 -4.92 -2.68 10.07
C TYR A 48 -5.13 -4.09 9.52
N ALA A 49 -6.21 -4.29 8.79
CA ALA A 49 -6.57 -5.54 8.13
C ALA A 49 -6.89 -5.26 6.66
N ALA A 50 -6.56 -6.20 5.77
CA ALA A 50 -6.93 -6.14 4.37
C ALA A 50 -7.11 -7.56 3.84
N THR A 51 -8.04 -7.72 2.90
CA THR A 51 -8.21 -8.96 2.13
C THR A 51 -7.93 -8.66 0.67
N PHE A 52 -7.14 -9.51 0.02
CA PHE A 52 -6.84 -9.43 -1.40
C PHE A 52 -7.08 -10.79 -2.03
N ASN A 53 -8.00 -10.82 -3.00
CA ASN A 53 -8.36 -12.04 -3.70
C ASN A 53 -7.55 -12.11 -4.99
N VAL A 54 -6.82 -13.21 -5.18
CA VAL A 54 -6.04 -13.45 -6.39
C VAL A 54 -6.68 -14.61 -7.14
N THR A 55 -6.92 -14.41 -8.42
CA THR A 55 -7.27 -15.49 -9.35
C THR A 55 -6.14 -15.57 -10.37
N LEU A 56 -5.61 -16.77 -10.58
CA LEU A 56 -4.57 -17.04 -11.57
C LEU A 56 -5.16 -17.99 -12.61
N ASP A 57 -4.98 -17.66 -13.87
CA ASP A 57 -5.13 -18.62 -14.94
C ASP A 57 -3.84 -19.45 -15.05
N LEU A 58 -3.98 -20.77 -15.01
CA LEU A 58 -2.86 -21.72 -15.04
C LEU A 58 -2.84 -22.55 -16.33
N SER A 59 -3.71 -22.23 -17.30
CA SER A 59 -3.82 -22.94 -18.58
C SER A 59 -2.52 -22.92 -19.38
#